data_AF-A0A9P9TNR3-F1
#
_entry.id   AF-A0A9P9TNR3-F1
#
_cell.length_a   1.000
_cell.length_b   1.000
_cell.length_c   1.000
_cell.angle_alpha   90.00
_cell.angle_beta   90.00
_cell.angle_gamma   90.00
#
_symmetry.space_group_name_H-M   'P 1'
#
loop_
_entity.id
_entity.type
_entity.pdbx_description
1 polymer ?
#
loop_
_entity_poly.entity_id
_entity_poly.type
_entity_poly.pdbx_seq_one_letter_code
_entity_poly.pdbx_strand_id
1 'polypeptide(L)'
;MATNVKQKESEKKPDTHSALCPDWVFLNNGNVHAAKDRGWFKSYTPFSSSVDVSSPIVSASSHPIPVLGIGTVEIPTKRSPNISGASAHGNLLLHEVLHVPDLVCNIIGQPLMTIDGCSIRMEVNKKSKGAIIDGQSKNVAYFDPKSPLFAIKLRHPPNGPKLGESMLRDGTTYMLSFRWGASEKRKWQAFKAENETFGSAGENNERFREEGRAMAGPSTNEEETSNTTEFEDPEDEDEESDFEGHLADFNFTAHQLEWIAKHYGNSGHFMKCLGLNFFKEEDIEEAKVTVEVMMTEDE
;
A
#
# COMPACT_ATOMS: atom_id res chain seq x y z
N MET A 1 -48.67 -3.17 38.95
CA MET A 1 -49.10 -3.80 37.68
C MET A 1 -48.46 -3.01 36.55
N ALA A 2 -47.58 -3.64 35.79
CA ALA A 2 -46.69 -3.00 34.82
C ALA A 2 -47.44 -2.55 33.56
N THR A 3 -47.27 -1.29 33.18
CA THR A 3 -47.69 -0.74 31.89
C THR A 3 -46.61 -0.99 30.86
N ASN A 4 -47.00 -1.69 29.79
CA ASN A 4 -46.15 -2.17 28.71
C ASN A 4 -46.09 -1.10 27.60
N VAL A 5 -44.99 -0.37 27.49
CA VAL A 5 -44.75 0.58 26.39
C VAL A 5 -43.93 -0.14 25.32
N LYS A 6 -44.62 -0.57 24.26
CA LYS A 6 -44.00 -1.00 23.00
C LYS A 6 -43.29 0.20 22.37
N GLN A 7 -41.96 0.22 22.45
CA GLN A 7 -41.15 1.08 21.59
C GLN A 7 -41.25 0.56 20.15
N LYS A 8 -41.75 1.43 19.28
CA LYS A 8 -41.81 1.23 17.84
C LYS A 8 -40.44 1.66 17.30
N GLU A 9 -39.58 0.67 17.10
CA GLU A 9 -38.29 0.83 16.43
C GLU A 9 -38.57 1.27 14.99
N SER A 10 -38.31 2.54 14.69
CA SER A 10 -38.34 3.03 13.32
C SER A 10 -37.07 2.55 12.63
N GLU A 11 -37.22 1.47 11.87
CA GLU A 11 -36.23 0.98 10.90
C GLU A 11 -35.90 2.12 9.94
N LYS A 12 -34.79 2.81 10.21
CA LYS A 12 -34.30 3.90 9.36
C LYS A 12 -33.59 3.25 8.18
N LYS A 13 -34.24 3.28 7.02
CA LYS A 13 -33.67 2.89 5.73
C LYS A 13 -32.27 3.55 5.57
N PRO A 14 -31.20 2.82 5.23
CA PRO A 14 -29.86 3.39 5.16
C PRO A 14 -29.82 4.45 4.06
N ASP A 15 -29.45 5.66 4.46
CA ASP A 15 -29.35 6.83 3.60
C ASP A 15 -28.15 6.61 2.64
N THR A 16 -28.44 6.49 1.34
CA THR A 16 -27.47 6.09 0.29
C THR A 16 -26.43 7.16 -0.09
N HIS A 17 -26.13 8.13 0.78
CA HIS A 17 -25.04 9.10 0.56
C HIS A 17 -24.41 9.58 1.88
N SER A 18 -23.88 8.66 2.68
CA SER A 18 -22.96 9.02 3.77
C SER A 18 -21.69 9.65 3.18
N ALA A 19 -21.25 10.78 3.75
CA ALA A 19 -20.02 11.43 3.33
C ALA A 19 -18.81 10.51 3.57
N LEU A 20 -17.86 10.47 2.64
CA LEU A 20 -16.72 9.55 2.70
C LEU A 20 -15.72 9.98 3.76
N CYS A 21 -15.17 9.03 4.52
CA CYS A 21 -14.06 9.26 5.43
C CYS A 21 -12.90 9.92 4.68
N PRO A 22 -12.47 11.14 5.09
CA PRO A 22 -11.41 11.88 4.42
C PRO A 22 -10.01 11.36 4.75
N ASP A 23 -9.88 10.60 5.83
CA ASP A 23 -8.59 10.28 6.43
C ASP A 23 -7.99 9.07 5.72
N TRP A 24 -6.97 9.31 4.88
CA TRP A 24 -6.16 8.27 4.25
C TRP A 24 -4.75 8.34 4.81
N VAL A 25 -4.47 7.49 5.79
CA VAL A 25 -3.22 7.50 6.56
C VAL A 25 -2.23 6.50 5.99
N PHE A 26 -1.01 6.94 5.72
CA PHE A 26 0.10 6.04 5.42
C PHE A 26 0.61 5.35 6.68
N LEU A 27 0.68 4.02 6.64
CA LEU A 27 1.21 3.18 7.72
C LEU A 27 2.35 2.32 7.21
N ASN A 28 3.57 2.61 7.68
CA ASN A 28 4.77 1.86 7.31
C ASN A 28 4.74 0.39 7.79
N ASN A 29 3.97 0.08 8.83
CA ASN A 29 3.80 -1.29 9.34
C ASN A 29 2.59 -2.01 8.72
N GLY A 30 1.86 -1.37 7.80
CA GLY A 30 0.67 -1.91 7.17
C GLY A 30 1.00 -2.79 5.98
N ASN A 31 0.58 -4.06 5.99
CA ASN A 31 0.91 -5.02 4.91
C ASN A 31 -0.14 -5.10 3.78
N VAL A 32 -1.12 -4.18 3.78
CA VAL A 32 -2.24 -4.10 2.85
C VAL A 32 -2.86 -2.69 2.90
N HIS A 33 -3.59 -2.29 1.87
CA HIS A 33 -4.46 -1.11 1.89
C HIS A 33 -5.84 -1.44 2.46
N ALA A 34 -6.50 -0.46 3.08
CA ALA A 34 -7.90 -0.61 3.47
C ALA A 34 -8.69 0.69 3.35
N ALA A 35 -9.95 0.56 2.97
CA ALA A 35 -10.90 1.65 2.93
C ALA A 35 -12.10 1.33 3.81
N LYS A 36 -12.53 2.34 4.56
CA LYS A 36 -13.69 2.27 5.42
C LYS A 36 -14.98 2.24 4.60
N ASP A 37 -15.10 3.14 3.63
CA ASP A 37 -16.36 3.38 2.95
C ASP A 37 -16.38 2.76 1.55
N ARG A 38 -17.42 1.98 1.28
CA ARG A 38 -17.66 1.34 -0.03
C ARG A 38 -17.66 2.31 -1.22
N GLY A 39 -17.97 3.59 -0.99
CA GLY A 39 -18.01 4.62 -2.03
C GLY A 39 -16.64 5.02 -2.60
N TRP A 40 -15.53 4.59 -1.99
CA TRP A 40 -14.18 4.81 -2.53
C TRP A 40 -13.83 3.89 -3.71
N PHE A 41 -14.50 2.75 -3.82
CA PHE A 41 -14.13 1.67 -4.73
C PHE A 41 -14.62 1.91 -6.16
N LYS A 42 -13.70 1.89 -7.12
CA LYS A 42 -14.00 1.86 -8.56
C LYS A 42 -14.41 0.47 -9.03
N SER A 43 -13.63 -0.54 -8.63
CA SER A 43 -13.95 -1.95 -8.82
C SER A 43 -14.21 -2.57 -7.45
N TYR A 44 -15.05 -3.60 -7.40
CA TYR A 44 -15.37 -4.23 -6.13
C TYR A 44 -15.80 -5.67 -6.33
N THR A 45 -15.06 -6.56 -5.69
CA THR A 45 -15.38 -7.97 -5.59
C THR A 45 -15.83 -8.26 -4.16
N PRO A 46 -17.12 -8.60 -3.95
CA PRO A 46 -17.56 -9.10 -2.65
C PRO A 46 -16.71 -10.32 -2.26
N PHE A 47 -16.07 -10.24 -1.10
CA PHE A 47 -15.15 -11.26 -0.63
C PHE A 47 -15.13 -11.23 0.89
N SER A 48 -15.57 -12.32 1.51
CA SER A 48 -15.62 -12.44 2.97
C SER A 48 -14.26 -12.87 3.50
N SER A 49 -13.67 -12.03 4.34
CA SER A 49 -12.38 -12.26 4.99
C SER A 49 -12.37 -11.58 6.36
N SER A 50 -11.27 -11.66 7.09
CA SER A 50 -11.05 -10.86 8.29
C SER A 50 -9.63 -10.30 8.37
N VAL A 51 -9.43 -9.31 9.22
CA VAL A 51 -8.11 -8.81 9.61
C VAL A 51 -7.91 -8.98 11.11
N ASP A 52 -6.68 -9.32 11.50
CA ASP A 52 -6.32 -9.54 12.89
C ASP A 52 -6.07 -8.20 13.60
N VAL A 53 -6.67 -8.05 14.76
CA VAL A 53 -6.48 -6.88 15.62
C VAL A 53 -5.35 -7.12 16.59
N SER A 54 -4.11 -6.95 16.13
CA SER A 54 -2.95 -6.88 17.03
C SER A 54 -2.68 -5.45 17.55
N SER A 55 -3.55 -4.47 17.27
CA SER A 55 -3.37 -3.08 17.70
C SER A 55 -4.70 -2.31 17.88
N PRO A 56 -4.73 -1.30 18.77
CA PRO A 56 -5.96 -0.63 19.23
C PRO A 56 -6.50 0.41 18.24
N ILE A 57 -6.42 0.17 16.94
CA ILE A 57 -7.10 1.01 15.92
C ILE A 57 -8.62 0.88 16.05
N VAL A 58 -9.08 -0.27 16.52
CA VAL A 58 -10.49 -0.65 16.49
C VAL A 58 -10.89 -1.00 17.90
N SER A 59 -12.17 -0.74 18.21
CA SER A 59 -12.85 -1.03 19.47
C SER A 59 -12.30 -2.27 20.19
N ALA A 60 -12.35 -2.28 21.52
CA ALA A 60 -11.85 -3.33 22.42
C ALA A 60 -12.48 -4.74 22.24
N SER A 61 -13.00 -5.06 21.07
CA SER A 61 -13.44 -6.39 20.68
C SER A 61 -12.24 -7.28 20.36
N SER A 62 -12.15 -8.38 21.10
CA SER A 62 -11.24 -9.51 20.88
C SER A 62 -11.56 -10.33 19.62
N HIS A 63 -12.32 -9.79 18.67
CA HIS A 63 -12.79 -10.51 17.48
C HIS A 63 -12.12 -9.95 16.23
N PRO A 64 -11.81 -10.82 15.24
CA PRO A 64 -11.32 -10.37 13.94
C PRO A 64 -12.30 -9.38 13.29
N ILE A 65 -11.78 -8.34 12.66
CA ILE A 65 -12.63 -7.34 12.00
C ILE A 65 -13.03 -7.87 10.62
N PRO A 66 -14.31 -7.83 10.24
CA PRO A 66 -14.75 -8.35 8.95
C PRO A 66 -14.26 -7.48 7.79
N VAL A 67 -13.78 -8.15 6.75
CA VAL A 67 -13.55 -7.60 5.41
C VAL A 67 -14.73 -8.03 4.54
N LEU A 68 -15.40 -7.07 3.92
CA LEU A 68 -16.61 -7.32 3.12
C LEU A 68 -16.35 -7.48 1.62
N GLY A 69 -15.20 -6.99 1.16
CA GLY A 69 -14.78 -7.15 -0.23
C GLY A 69 -13.45 -6.49 -0.51
N ILE A 70 -12.97 -6.69 -1.73
CA ILE A 70 -11.66 -6.24 -2.19
C ILE A 70 -11.83 -5.55 -3.54
N GLY A 71 -11.06 -4.50 -3.80
CA GLY A 71 -11.12 -3.84 -5.10
C GLY A 71 -10.09 -2.74 -5.28
N THR A 72 -10.28 -1.96 -6.33
CA THR A 72 -9.40 -0.85 -6.70
C THR A 72 -10.01 0.47 -6.24
N VAL A 73 -9.20 1.33 -5.64
CA VAL A 73 -9.59 2.69 -5.22
C VAL A 73 -8.77 3.72 -5.98
N GLU A 74 -9.43 4.73 -6.55
CA GLU A 74 -8.74 5.93 -7.04
C GLU A 74 -9.05 7.09 -6.10
N ILE A 75 -8.01 7.60 -5.45
CA ILE A 75 -8.11 8.70 -4.49
C ILE A 75 -7.75 10.00 -5.20
N PRO A 76 -8.65 10.99 -5.31
CA PRO A 76 -8.33 12.28 -5.89
C PRO A 76 -7.56 13.14 -4.87
N THR A 77 -6.28 13.38 -5.15
CA THR A 77 -5.31 14.00 -4.25
C THR A 77 -4.86 15.38 -4.74
N LYS A 78 -4.21 16.13 -3.86
CA LYS A 78 -3.41 17.29 -4.23
C LYS A 78 -1.93 16.91 -4.29
N ARG A 79 -1.22 17.32 -5.35
CA ARG A 79 0.20 16.98 -5.58
C ARG A 79 1.17 17.75 -4.69
N SER A 80 0.86 19.00 -4.39
CA SER A 80 1.74 19.88 -3.64
C SER A 80 0.95 21.00 -2.99
N PRO A 81 1.36 21.48 -1.79
CA PRO A 81 0.79 22.69 -1.21
C PRO A 81 1.15 23.96 -1.98
N ASN A 82 2.17 23.91 -2.85
CA ASN A 82 2.68 25.07 -3.58
C ASN A 82 2.11 25.21 -5.01
N ILE A 83 1.31 24.25 -5.47
CA ILE A 83 0.73 24.25 -6.83
C ILE A 83 -0.77 24.47 -6.71
N SER A 84 -1.34 25.27 -7.62
CA SER A 84 -2.78 25.57 -7.68
C SER A 84 -3.36 25.26 -9.06
N GLY A 85 -4.70 25.26 -9.15
CA GLY A 85 -5.40 24.95 -10.40
C GLY A 85 -5.29 23.49 -10.83
N ALA A 86 -5.50 23.24 -12.12
CA ALA A 86 -5.56 21.88 -12.67
C ALA A 86 -4.24 21.10 -12.52
N SER A 87 -3.09 21.78 -12.53
CA SER A 87 -1.77 21.15 -12.34
C SER A 87 -1.54 20.63 -10.91
N ALA A 88 -2.29 21.14 -9.93
CA ALA A 88 -2.26 20.68 -8.55
C ALA A 88 -3.00 19.34 -8.34
N HIS A 89 -3.79 18.90 -9.32
CA HIS A 89 -4.58 17.68 -9.22
C HIS A 89 -3.70 16.45 -9.42
N GLY A 90 -3.79 15.54 -8.46
CA GLY A 90 -3.24 14.18 -8.53
C GLY A 90 -4.36 13.17 -8.36
N ASN A 91 -4.04 11.92 -8.68
CA ASN A 91 -4.84 10.75 -8.33
C ASN A 91 -3.86 9.69 -7.83
N LEU A 92 -4.21 9.04 -6.73
CA LEU A 92 -3.49 7.88 -6.22
C LEU A 92 -4.34 6.64 -6.46
N LEU A 93 -3.84 5.71 -7.28
CA LEU A 93 -4.51 4.46 -7.58
C LEU A 93 -3.95 3.38 -6.65
N LEU A 94 -4.83 2.73 -5.89
CA LEU A 94 -4.47 1.64 -4.98
C LEU A 94 -5.18 0.36 -5.44
N HIS A 95 -4.40 -0.72 -5.55
CA HIS A 95 -4.90 -2.04 -5.92
C HIS A 95 -5.13 -2.91 -4.69
N GLU A 96 -6.01 -3.91 -4.82
CA GLU A 96 -6.32 -4.90 -3.78
C GLU A 96 -6.63 -4.30 -2.39
N VAL A 97 -7.40 -3.20 -2.39
CA VAL A 97 -7.81 -2.50 -1.17
C VAL A 97 -8.90 -3.30 -0.46
N LEU A 98 -8.75 -3.52 0.85
CA LEU A 98 -9.78 -4.18 1.65
C LEU A 98 -10.90 -3.21 2.03
N HIS A 99 -12.16 -3.62 1.91
CA HIS A 99 -13.30 -2.87 2.43
C HIS A 99 -13.61 -3.31 3.86
N VAL A 100 -13.34 -2.41 4.81
CA VAL A 100 -13.42 -2.67 6.25
C VAL A 100 -14.20 -1.54 6.94
N PRO A 101 -15.54 -1.63 7.05
CA PRO A 101 -16.38 -0.54 7.55
C PRO A 101 -16.10 -0.09 8.98
N ASP A 102 -15.51 -0.95 9.80
CA ASP A 102 -15.30 -0.70 11.23
C ASP A 102 -14.00 0.08 11.52
N LEU A 103 -13.26 0.49 10.48
CA LEU A 103 -12.08 1.33 10.63
C LEU A 103 -12.41 2.76 11.06
N VAL A 104 -11.50 3.36 11.83
CA VAL A 104 -11.53 4.79 12.19
C VAL A 104 -11.06 5.71 11.06
N CYS A 105 -10.19 5.21 10.17
CA CYS A 105 -9.67 5.91 8.99
C CYS A 105 -9.32 4.90 7.88
N ASN A 106 -9.16 5.38 6.65
CA ASN A 106 -8.60 4.58 5.57
C ASN A 106 -7.08 4.47 5.71
N ILE A 107 -6.51 3.41 5.14
CA ILE A 107 -5.13 2.99 5.35
C ILE A 107 -4.43 2.81 4.01
N ILE A 108 -3.27 3.43 3.87
CA ILE A 108 -2.31 3.20 2.80
C ILE A 108 -1.14 2.40 3.39
N GLY A 109 -1.07 1.11 3.06
CA GLY A 109 0.02 0.23 3.50
C GLY A 109 1.23 0.23 2.56
N GLN A 110 2.17 -0.66 2.86
CA GLN A 110 3.40 -0.92 2.12
C GLN A 110 3.23 -1.35 0.65
N PRO A 111 2.13 -2.00 0.20
CA PRO A 111 2.00 -2.33 -1.22
C PRO A 111 2.04 -1.10 -2.15
N LEU A 112 1.87 0.11 -1.59
CA LEU A 112 2.17 1.37 -2.26
C LEU A 112 3.58 1.39 -2.90
N MET A 113 4.58 0.86 -2.19
CA MET A 113 5.97 0.84 -2.62
C MET A 113 6.28 -0.37 -3.51
N THR A 114 5.79 -1.55 -3.12
CA THR A 114 6.17 -2.80 -3.78
C THR A 114 5.33 -3.12 -5.01
N ILE A 115 4.07 -2.67 -5.07
CA ILE A 115 3.14 -2.96 -6.18
C ILE A 115 2.90 -1.70 -6.99
N ASP A 116 2.61 -0.57 -6.34
CA ASP A 116 2.24 0.66 -7.06
C ASP A 116 3.47 1.50 -7.48
N GLY A 117 4.68 1.05 -7.17
CA GLY A 117 5.95 1.68 -7.57
C GLY A 117 6.12 3.12 -7.07
N CYS A 118 5.46 3.47 -5.97
CA CYS A 118 5.52 4.80 -5.39
C CYS A 118 6.52 4.85 -4.22
N SER A 119 7.27 5.93 -4.10
CA SER A 119 8.14 6.17 -2.95
C SER A 119 7.54 7.21 -2.00
N ILE A 120 7.97 7.15 -0.74
CA ILE A 120 7.56 8.09 0.31
C ILE A 120 8.75 8.99 0.63
N ARG A 121 8.57 10.30 0.42
CA ARG A 121 9.52 11.31 0.92
C ARG A 121 8.97 11.90 2.20
N MET A 122 9.63 11.61 3.32
CA MET A 122 9.32 12.19 4.61
C MET A 122 10.06 13.52 4.73
N GLU A 123 9.31 14.63 4.83
CA GLU A 123 9.91 15.95 5.01
C GLU A 123 8.90 16.82 5.76
N VAL A 124 9.10 16.96 7.07
CA VAL A 124 8.16 17.67 7.94
C VAL A 124 8.51 19.14 7.98
N ASN A 125 7.64 19.96 7.40
CA ASN A 125 7.72 21.40 7.43
C ASN A 125 6.33 22.03 7.66
N LYS A 126 6.24 23.36 7.68
CA LYS A 126 4.97 24.08 7.94
C LYS A 126 3.88 23.83 6.88
N LYS A 127 4.24 23.35 5.69
CA LYS A 127 3.35 23.19 4.53
C LYS A 127 2.98 21.74 4.23
N SER A 128 3.81 20.77 4.63
CA SER A 128 3.57 19.35 4.43
C SER A 128 4.36 18.49 5.42
N LYS A 129 3.92 17.24 5.61
CA LYS A 129 4.71 16.21 6.30
C LYS A 129 5.47 15.29 5.33
N GLY A 130 5.64 15.73 4.08
CA GLY A 130 6.24 14.94 3.01
C GLY A 130 5.27 14.70 1.84
N ALA A 131 5.65 13.79 0.96
CA ALA A 131 4.92 13.46 -0.26
C ALA A 131 5.02 11.99 -0.64
N ILE A 132 4.01 11.55 -1.40
CA ILE A 132 4.04 10.30 -2.16
C ILE A 132 4.47 10.66 -3.59
N ILE A 133 5.44 9.94 -4.11
CA ILE A 133 6.09 10.20 -5.39
C ILE A 133 5.91 8.95 -6.26
N ASP A 134 5.53 9.12 -7.52
CA ASP A 134 5.46 8.01 -8.47
C ASP A 134 6.85 7.63 -9.02
N GLY A 135 6.92 6.53 -9.77
CA GLY A 135 8.16 6.09 -10.44
C GLY A 135 8.73 7.07 -11.48
N GLN A 136 8.01 8.17 -11.81
CA GLN A 136 8.51 9.26 -12.66
C GLN A 136 9.02 10.44 -11.83
N SER A 137 9.28 10.24 -10.53
CA SER A 137 9.74 11.26 -9.59
C SER A 137 8.77 12.43 -9.42
N LYS A 138 7.49 12.21 -9.69
CA LYS A 138 6.45 13.24 -9.61
C LYS A 138 5.59 13.04 -8.37
N ASN A 139 5.34 14.13 -7.65
CA ASN A 139 4.44 14.07 -6.50
C ASN A 139 3.01 13.71 -6.96
N VAL A 140 2.48 12.61 -6.45
CA VAL A 140 1.08 12.20 -6.64
C VAL A 140 0.20 12.63 -5.49
N ALA A 141 0.75 12.75 -4.28
CA ALA A 141 0.06 13.26 -3.10
C ALA A 141 1.04 13.95 -2.14
N TYR A 142 0.55 14.82 -1.27
CA TYR A 142 1.32 15.33 -0.13
C TYR A 142 0.59 15.06 1.19
N PHE A 143 1.35 14.91 2.27
CA PHE A 143 0.79 14.71 3.60
C PHE A 143 0.36 16.04 4.23
N ASP A 144 -0.89 16.10 4.69
CA ASP A 144 -1.48 17.31 5.27
C ASP A 144 -0.74 17.71 6.55
N PRO A 145 -0.16 18.93 6.64
CA PRO A 145 0.53 19.39 7.83
C PRO A 145 -0.40 19.52 9.04
N LYS A 146 -1.71 19.64 8.83
CA LYS A 146 -2.73 19.81 9.88
C LYS A 146 -3.29 18.49 10.41
N SER A 147 -3.05 17.38 9.72
CA SER A 147 -3.49 16.08 10.22
C SER A 147 -2.57 15.64 11.35
N PRO A 148 -3.06 15.02 12.45
CA PRO A 148 -2.18 14.51 13.50
C PRO A 148 -1.28 13.36 12.99
N LEU A 149 -1.73 12.62 11.96
CA LEU A 149 -1.00 11.52 11.32
C LEU A 149 -0.54 11.87 9.90
N PHE A 150 0.23 10.99 9.25
CA PHE A 150 0.64 11.10 7.85
C PHE A 150 -0.55 10.81 6.89
N ALA A 151 -1.56 11.67 6.96
CA ALA A 151 -2.73 11.59 6.09
C ALA A 151 -2.52 12.41 4.82
N ILE A 152 -2.87 11.86 3.66
CA ILE A 152 -2.75 12.57 2.38
C ILE A 152 -3.80 13.66 2.22
N LYS A 153 -3.45 14.75 1.53
CA LYS A 153 -4.41 15.81 1.23
C LYS A 153 -5.31 15.46 0.04
N LEU A 154 -6.60 15.36 0.31
CA LEU A 154 -7.63 15.12 -0.71
C LEU A 154 -8.10 16.38 -1.43
N ARG A 155 -8.59 16.18 -2.65
CA ARG A 155 -9.41 17.18 -3.36
C ARG A 155 -10.81 17.21 -2.79
N HIS A 156 -11.41 18.40 -2.84
CA HIS A 156 -12.78 18.65 -2.40
C HIS A 156 -13.66 18.93 -3.63
N PRO A 157 -15.00 18.93 -3.49
CA PRO A 157 -15.89 19.30 -4.58
C PRO A 157 -15.52 20.67 -5.18
N PRO A 158 -15.65 20.86 -6.51
CA PRO A 158 -16.30 19.95 -7.47
C PRO A 158 -15.38 18.84 -8.02
N ASN A 159 -14.07 18.90 -7.79
CA ASN A 159 -13.08 18.01 -8.42
C ASN A 159 -12.68 16.82 -7.53
N GLY A 160 -13.45 16.56 -6.47
CA GLY A 160 -13.25 15.48 -5.52
C GLY A 160 -14.58 15.13 -4.85
N PRO A 161 -14.66 13.99 -4.13
CA PRO A 161 -15.90 13.52 -3.53
C PRO A 161 -16.34 14.41 -2.38
N LYS A 162 -17.60 14.27 -1.98
CA LYS A 162 -18.09 14.86 -0.73
C LYS A 162 -17.51 14.07 0.45
N LEU A 163 -16.69 14.74 1.23
CA LEU A 163 -15.99 14.18 2.38
C LEU A 163 -16.76 14.46 3.68
N GLY A 164 -16.68 13.53 4.61
CA GLY A 164 -17.15 13.70 5.98
C GLY A 164 -16.15 14.46 6.85
N GLU A 165 -16.41 14.48 8.14
CA GLU A 165 -15.46 15.02 9.12
C GLU A 165 -14.32 14.02 9.37
N SER A 166 -13.14 14.54 9.70
CA SER A 166 -12.02 13.72 10.12
C SER A 166 -12.29 13.16 11.52
N MET A 167 -12.01 11.87 11.70
CA MET A 167 -12.11 11.22 13.01
C MET A 167 -10.80 11.31 13.80
N LEU A 168 -9.74 11.80 13.15
CA LEU A 168 -8.43 12.02 13.75
C LEU A 168 -8.42 13.35 14.53
N ARG A 169 -7.96 13.31 15.77
CA ARG A 169 -7.98 14.43 16.72
C ARG A 169 -6.57 14.79 17.13
N ASP A 170 -6.31 16.09 17.15
CA ASP A 170 -5.07 16.62 17.70
C ASP A 170 -4.92 16.27 19.18
N GLY A 171 -3.67 16.02 19.60
CA GLY A 171 -3.33 15.64 20.98
C GLY A 171 -3.75 14.22 21.39
N THR A 172 -4.31 13.42 20.48
CA THR A 172 -4.60 12.00 20.72
C THR A 172 -3.42 11.14 20.26
N THR A 173 -2.94 10.26 21.13
CA THR A 173 -1.93 9.26 20.76
C THR A 173 -2.61 8.10 20.04
N TYR A 174 -2.17 7.83 18.82
CA TYR A 174 -2.66 6.72 18.01
C TYR A 174 -1.58 5.64 17.91
N MET A 175 -1.92 4.41 18.28
CA MET A 175 -1.07 3.24 18.02
C MET A 175 -1.69 2.45 16.89
N LEU A 176 -1.30 2.79 15.66
CA LEU A 176 -1.86 2.21 14.45
C LEU A 176 -0.98 1.06 13.92
N SER A 177 -1.58 -0.11 13.73
CA SER A 177 -1.05 -1.21 12.91
C SER A 177 -2.20 -1.85 12.16
N PHE A 178 -1.94 -2.34 10.95
CA PHE A 178 -2.95 -2.99 10.14
C PHE A 178 -2.35 -4.15 9.35
N ARG A 179 -2.77 -5.37 9.69
CA ARG A 179 -2.24 -6.59 9.07
C ARG A 179 -3.37 -7.48 8.59
N TRP A 180 -3.24 -7.92 7.34
CA TRP A 180 -4.05 -8.98 6.77
C TRP A 180 -3.27 -10.29 6.80
N GLY A 181 -3.82 -11.27 7.53
CA GLY A 181 -3.17 -12.54 7.81
C GLY A 181 -2.85 -13.33 6.55
N ALA A 182 -1.76 -14.09 6.57
CA ALA A 182 -1.31 -14.87 5.42
C ALA A 182 -2.36 -15.91 4.96
N SER A 183 -3.12 -16.49 5.89
CA SER A 183 -4.23 -17.41 5.57
C SER A 183 -5.30 -16.73 4.71
N GLU A 184 -5.71 -15.52 5.08
CA GLU A 184 -6.74 -14.75 4.36
C GLU A 184 -6.22 -14.25 3.00
N LYS A 185 -4.95 -13.83 2.94
CA LYS A 185 -4.27 -13.51 1.67
C LYS A 185 -4.29 -14.70 0.71
N ARG A 186 -3.97 -15.91 1.19
CA ARG A 186 -4.00 -17.13 0.36
C ARG A 186 -5.39 -17.45 -0.17
N LYS A 187 -6.44 -17.25 0.64
CA LYS A 187 -7.82 -17.42 0.18
C LYS A 187 -8.13 -16.50 -1.01
N TRP A 188 -7.68 -15.25 -0.95
CA TRP A 188 -7.86 -14.30 -2.04
C TRP A 188 -7.10 -14.71 -3.30
N GLN A 189 -5.84 -15.12 -3.18
CA GLN A 189 -5.07 -15.59 -4.33
C GLN A 189 -5.71 -16.82 -5.00
N ALA A 190 -6.19 -17.80 -4.20
CA ALA A 190 -6.92 -18.95 -4.72
C ALA A 190 -8.20 -18.56 -5.45
N PHE A 191 -8.98 -17.64 -4.87
CA PHE A 191 -10.19 -17.11 -5.50
C PHE A 191 -9.92 -16.42 -6.85
N LYS A 192 -8.81 -15.65 -6.96
CA LYS A 192 -8.41 -15.04 -8.23
C LYS A 192 -8.04 -16.11 -9.28
N ALA A 193 -7.23 -17.09 -8.90
CA ALA A 193 -6.81 -18.16 -9.79
C ALA A 193 -8.01 -18.94 -10.33
N GLU A 194 -8.99 -19.27 -9.49
CA GLU A 194 -10.23 -19.95 -9.92
C GLU A 194 -10.99 -19.10 -10.96
N ASN A 195 -11.20 -17.81 -10.70
CA ASN A 195 -11.95 -16.94 -11.60
C ASN A 195 -11.23 -16.65 -12.94
N GLU A 196 -9.91 -16.56 -12.94
CA GLU A 196 -9.11 -16.42 -14.17
C GLU A 196 -9.23 -17.67 -15.06
N THR A 197 -9.30 -18.85 -14.45
CA THR A 197 -9.45 -20.12 -15.17
C THR A 197 -10.81 -20.23 -15.88
N PHE A 198 -11.89 -19.70 -15.27
CA PHE A 198 -13.21 -19.65 -15.89
C PHE A 198 -13.34 -18.59 -16.99
N GLY A 199 -12.55 -17.50 -16.94
CA GLY A 199 -12.52 -16.46 -17.97
C GLY A 199 -11.88 -16.93 -19.28
N SER A 200 -10.82 -17.75 -19.20
CA SER A 200 -10.10 -18.26 -20.38
C SER A 200 -10.87 -19.36 -21.16
N ALA A 201 -11.80 -20.06 -20.51
CA ALA A 201 -12.63 -21.07 -21.18
C ALA A 201 -13.65 -20.46 -22.16
N GLY A 202 -13.96 -19.16 -22.05
CA GLY A 202 -14.93 -18.45 -22.89
C GLY A 202 -14.36 -17.87 -24.20
N GLU A 203 -13.03 -17.76 -24.35
CA GLU A 203 -12.39 -17.10 -25.50
C GLU A 203 -11.83 -18.09 -26.55
N ASN A 204 -11.93 -19.40 -26.31
CA ASN A 204 -11.36 -20.43 -27.19
C ASN A 204 -12.22 -20.83 -28.41
N ASN A 205 -13.27 -20.07 -28.77
CA ASN A 205 -14.15 -20.43 -29.90
C ASN A 205 -14.15 -19.48 -31.11
N GLU A 206 -13.22 -18.52 -31.22
CA GLU A 206 -13.11 -17.67 -32.42
C GLU A 206 -11.67 -17.36 -32.86
N ARG A 207 -10.78 -18.35 -32.89
CA ARG A 207 -9.46 -18.16 -33.52
C ARG A 207 -8.92 -19.36 -34.28
N PHE A 208 -9.75 -19.93 -35.15
CA PHE A 208 -9.27 -20.67 -36.33
C PHE A 208 -9.66 -19.89 -37.57
N ARG A 209 -8.72 -19.07 -38.06
CA ARG A 209 -8.44 -18.75 -39.47
C ARG A 209 -7.64 -17.46 -39.53
N GLU A 210 -6.32 -17.60 -39.61
CA GLU A 210 -5.49 -17.08 -40.70
C GLU A 210 -4.04 -17.08 -40.24
N GLU A 211 -3.39 -18.24 -40.42
CA GLU A 211 -1.96 -18.25 -40.65
C GLU A 211 -1.70 -18.18 -42.16
N GLY A 212 -0.71 -17.37 -42.52
CA GLY A 212 0.01 -17.51 -43.78
C GLY A 212 0.37 -16.18 -44.41
N ARG A 213 1.63 -15.73 -44.27
CA ARG A 213 2.70 -16.10 -45.22
C ARG A 213 3.96 -15.21 -45.07
N ALA A 214 5.10 -15.89 -44.88
CA ALA A 214 6.46 -15.63 -45.38
C ALA A 214 7.18 -14.31 -45.04
N MET A 215 8.28 -14.33 -44.26
CA MET A 215 9.68 -14.69 -44.59
C MET A 215 10.44 -13.64 -45.41
N ALA A 216 11.49 -13.04 -44.81
CA ALA A 216 12.78 -12.73 -45.46
C ALA A 216 13.84 -12.23 -44.45
N GLY A 217 14.77 -13.13 -44.09
CA GLY A 217 16.24 -13.01 -44.17
C GLY A 217 17.04 -11.89 -43.46
N PRO A 218 18.36 -12.12 -43.23
CA PRO A 218 19.13 -11.59 -42.09
C PRO A 218 20.22 -10.56 -42.46
N SER A 219 20.75 -9.79 -41.49
CA SER A 219 22.18 -9.43 -41.43
C SER A 219 22.58 -8.65 -40.16
N THR A 220 23.53 -9.24 -39.41
CA THR A 220 24.79 -8.66 -38.85
C THR A 220 24.92 -7.16 -38.53
N ASN A 221 25.28 -6.80 -37.29
CA ASN A 221 26.66 -6.43 -36.89
C ASN A 221 26.75 -6.00 -35.40
N GLU A 222 27.90 -6.32 -34.81
CA GLU A 222 28.42 -5.90 -33.51
C GLU A 222 28.72 -4.39 -33.47
N GLU A 223 28.64 -3.78 -32.29
CA GLU A 223 29.74 -2.96 -31.70
C GLU A 223 29.35 -2.45 -30.30
N GLU A 224 30.24 -2.72 -29.34
CA GLU A 224 30.28 -2.15 -28.00
C GLU A 224 30.55 -0.63 -28.06
N THR A 225 30.17 0.12 -27.03
CA THR A 225 31.09 1.09 -26.41
C THR A 225 30.59 1.49 -25.04
N SER A 226 31.51 1.39 -24.08
CA SER A 226 31.43 1.93 -22.73
C SER A 226 31.46 3.46 -22.74
N ASN A 227 30.85 4.07 -21.73
CA ASN A 227 31.46 5.25 -21.12
C ASN A 227 30.98 5.44 -19.69
N THR A 228 31.93 5.19 -18.79
CA THR A 228 32.01 5.61 -17.40
C THR A 228 32.21 7.13 -17.32
N THR A 229 31.51 7.79 -16.42
CA THR A 229 31.96 9.06 -15.83
C THR A 229 31.61 9.07 -14.36
N GLU A 230 32.65 8.92 -13.55
CA GLU A 230 32.70 9.23 -12.12
C GLU A 230 32.44 10.73 -11.91
N PHE A 231 31.69 11.06 -10.87
CA PHE A 231 31.73 12.37 -10.24
C PHE A 231 31.72 12.16 -8.73
N GLU A 232 32.79 12.60 -8.08
CA GLU A 232 33.02 12.54 -6.64
C GLU A 232 32.15 13.59 -5.89
N ASP A 233 31.60 13.16 -4.75
CA ASP A 233 31.48 13.78 -3.40
C ASP A 233 31.65 15.32 -3.24
N PRO A 234 31.10 16.01 -2.18
CA PRO A 234 30.77 15.48 -0.85
C PRO A 234 29.57 16.10 -0.10
N GLU A 235 29.30 15.54 1.08
CA GLU A 235 28.93 16.18 2.36
C GLU A 235 27.65 15.67 3.07
N ASP A 236 27.93 14.99 4.20
CA ASP A 236 27.25 15.03 5.50
C ASP A 236 25.83 14.47 5.61
N GLU A 237 25.75 13.14 5.67
CA GLU A 237 24.58 12.41 6.14
C GLU A 237 24.57 12.25 7.67
N ASP A 238 23.37 12.45 8.22
CA ASP A 238 23.01 12.30 9.61
C ASP A 238 23.40 10.91 10.17
N GLU A 239 24.45 10.88 11.01
CA GLU A 239 25.06 9.69 11.64
C GLU A 239 24.11 8.82 12.51
N GLU A 240 22.81 9.13 12.62
CA GLU A 240 21.85 8.31 13.37
C GLU A 240 21.17 7.20 12.53
N SER A 241 21.30 7.22 11.20
CA SER A 241 20.76 6.15 10.32
C SER A 241 21.71 4.95 10.15
N ASP A 242 23.01 5.14 10.37
CA ASP A 242 24.04 4.14 10.05
C ASP A 242 24.20 3.07 11.15
N PHE A 243 23.91 3.43 12.42
CA PHE A 243 24.09 2.52 13.55
C PHE A 243 23.12 1.32 13.54
N GLU A 244 21.88 1.51 13.09
CA GLU A 244 20.85 0.47 13.12
C GLU A 244 20.93 -0.48 11.91
N GLY A 245 21.44 0.01 10.77
CA GLY A 245 21.70 -0.82 9.58
C GLY A 245 22.78 -1.88 9.83
N HIS A 246 23.88 -1.50 10.48
CA HIS A 246 24.99 -2.41 10.78
C HIS A 246 24.66 -3.51 11.80
N LEU A 247 23.69 -3.29 12.68
CA LEU A 247 23.27 -4.30 13.65
C LEU A 247 22.60 -5.50 12.97
N ALA A 248 21.88 -5.26 11.87
CA ALA A 248 21.26 -6.33 11.11
C ALA A 248 22.29 -7.13 10.29
N ASP A 249 23.43 -6.53 9.90
CA ASP A 249 24.46 -7.17 9.08
C ASP A 249 25.06 -8.42 9.75
N PHE A 250 25.21 -8.40 11.09
CA PHE A 250 25.74 -9.54 11.86
C PHE A 250 24.89 -10.82 11.74
N ASN A 251 23.66 -10.72 11.23
CA ASN A 251 22.75 -11.85 11.09
C ASN A 251 22.84 -12.55 9.72
N PHE A 252 23.56 -11.99 8.76
CA PHE A 252 23.60 -12.51 7.38
C PHE A 252 25.01 -12.93 6.97
N THR A 253 25.10 -13.81 5.98
CA THR A 253 26.39 -14.16 5.36
C THR A 253 26.83 -13.08 4.38
N ALA A 254 28.13 -13.03 4.05
CA ALA A 254 28.65 -12.06 3.08
C ALA A 254 27.93 -12.13 1.71
N HIS A 255 27.59 -13.34 1.26
CA HIS A 255 26.86 -13.56 0.02
C HIS A 255 25.42 -12.99 0.07
N GLN A 256 24.73 -13.21 1.19
CA GLN A 256 23.39 -12.65 1.41
C GLN A 256 23.44 -11.12 1.52
N LEU A 257 24.46 -10.55 2.18
CA LEU A 257 24.63 -9.11 2.30
C LEU A 257 24.91 -8.43 0.97
N GLU A 258 25.69 -9.05 0.08
CA GLU A 258 25.96 -8.51 -1.26
C GLU A 258 24.67 -8.44 -2.09
N TRP A 259 23.86 -9.51 -2.06
CA TRP A 259 22.56 -9.52 -2.74
C TRP A 259 21.58 -8.52 -2.09
N ILE A 260 21.50 -8.49 -0.75
CA ILE A 260 20.67 -7.53 -0.02
C ILE A 260 21.07 -6.09 -0.34
N ALA A 261 22.35 -5.77 -0.38
CA ALA A 261 22.83 -4.43 -0.72
C ALA A 261 22.43 -4.04 -2.15
N LYS A 262 22.57 -4.98 -3.09
CA LYS A 262 22.19 -4.78 -4.49
C LYS A 262 20.69 -4.53 -4.69
N HIS A 263 19.81 -5.20 -3.93
CA HIS A 263 18.35 -5.15 -4.14
C HIS A 263 17.59 -4.27 -3.14
N TYR A 264 18.13 -4.06 -1.93
CA TYR A 264 17.48 -3.38 -0.82
C TYR A 264 18.35 -2.30 -0.16
N GLY A 265 19.59 -2.09 -0.62
CA GLY A 265 20.51 -1.08 -0.10
C GLY A 265 21.24 -1.50 1.18
N ASN A 266 20.51 -1.90 2.24
CA ASN A 266 21.11 -2.44 3.46
C ASN A 266 20.22 -3.48 4.17
N SER A 267 20.81 -4.27 5.07
CA SER A 267 20.13 -5.37 5.77
C SER A 267 19.02 -4.90 6.73
N GLY A 268 19.20 -3.75 7.37
CA GLY A 268 18.15 -3.11 8.18
C GLY A 268 16.92 -2.75 7.34
N HIS A 269 17.14 -2.24 6.13
CA HIS A 269 16.08 -1.92 5.17
C HIS A 269 15.40 -3.20 4.67
N PHE A 270 16.16 -4.24 4.32
CA PHE A 270 15.62 -5.54 3.95
C PHE A 270 14.72 -6.16 5.03
N MET A 271 15.18 -6.22 6.29
CA MET A 271 14.36 -6.76 7.37
C MET A 271 13.12 -5.89 7.64
N LYS A 272 13.27 -4.55 7.58
CA LYS A 272 12.13 -3.63 7.67
C LYS A 272 11.13 -3.82 6.51
N CYS A 273 11.60 -4.11 5.29
CA CYS A 273 10.77 -4.41 4.11
C CYS A 273 9.92 -5.67 4.31
N LEU A 274 10.47 -6.70 4.96
CA LEU A 274 9.74 -7.93 5.30
C LEU A 274 8.85 -7.77 6.55
N GLY A 275 8.91 -6.62 7.23
CA GLY A 275 8.19 -6.38 8.49
C GLY A 275 8.74 -7.22 9.66
N LEU A 276 10.01 -7.63 9.55
CA LEU A 276 10.77 -8.46 10.47
C LEU A 276 11.60 -7.59 11.40
N ASN A 277 11.73 -8.01 12.66
CA ASN A 277 12.50 -7.33 13.68
C ASN A 277 13.86 -8.01 13.87
N PHE A 278 14.96 -7.31 13.57
CA PHE A 278 16.33 -7.81 13.69
C PHE A 278 16.82 -8.01 15.14
N PHE A 279 15.98 -7.75 16.15
CA PHE A 279 16.22 -8.15 17.55
C PHE A 279 15.52 -9.46 17.95
N LYS A 280 14.70 -10.05 17.07
CA LYS A 280 13.99 -11.31 17.33
C LYS A 280 14.60 -12.44 16.50
N GLU A 281 15.02 -13.50 17.18
CA GLU A 281 15.66 -14.66 16.55
C GLU A 281 14.73 -15.37 15.54
N GLU A 282 13.42 -15.45 15.82
CA GLU A 282 12.43 -16.00 14.89
C GLU A 282 12.35 -15.18 13.59
N ASP A 283 12.30 -13.85 13.71
CA ASP A 283 12.25 -12.93 12.57
C ASP A 283 13.59 -12.93 11.81
N ILE A 284 14.72 -13.17 12.47
CA ILE A 284 16.04 -13.31 11.84
C ILE A 284 16.09 -14.60 11.01
N GLU A 285 15.64 -15.73 11.54
CA GLU A 285 15.60 -16.99 10.80
C GLU A 285 14.63 -16.92 9.60
N GLU A 286 13.48 -16.26 9.77
CA GLU A 286 12.57 -15.99 8.66
C GLU A 286 13.24 -15.12 7.58
N ALA A 287 13.99 -14.09 7.97
CA ALA A 287 14.72 -13.23 7.03
C ALA A 287 15.80 -14.01 6.26
N LYS A 288 16.54 -14.91 6.93
CA LYS A 288 17.56 -15.76 6.30
C LYS A 288 16.97 -16.72 5.28
N VAL A 289 15.86 -17.39 5.63
CA VAL A 289 15.18 -18.29 4.69
C VAL A 289 14.63 -17.51 3.51
N THR A 290 14.07 -16.32 3.76
CA THR A 290 13.48 -15.47 2.72
C THR A 290 14.53 -14.96 1.75
N VAL A 291 15.68 -14.46 2.22
CA VAL A 291 16.75 -14.01 1.32
C VAL A 291 17.29 -15.18 0.48
N GLU A 292 17.44 -16.37 1.06
CA GLU A 292 17.93 -17.54 0.32
C GLU A 292 16.99 -17.94 -0.82
N VAL A 293 15.68 -17.94 -0.56
CA VAL A 293 14.67 -18.22 -1.60
C VAL A 293 14.73 -17.17 -2.70
N MET A 294 14.78 -15.88 -2.32
CA MET A 294 14.84 -14.78 -3.29
C MET A 294 16.12 -14.83 -4.15
N MET A 295 17.25 -15.21 -3.58
CA MET A 295 18.50 -15.38 -4.32
C MET A 295 18.41 -16.52 -5.34
N THR A 296 17.78 -17.65 -4.98
CA THR A 296 17.60 -18.77 -5.92
C THR A 296 16.60 -18.48 -7.04
N GLU A 297 15.70 -17.50 -6.87
CA GLU A 297 14.76 -17.07 -7.92
C GLU A 297 15.37 -16.06 -8.89
N ASP A 298 16.50 -15.43 -8.52
CA ASP A 298 17.19 -14.39 -9.28
C ASP A 298 18.36 -14.94 -10.14
N GLU A 299 18.64 -16.25 -10.04
CA GLU A 299 19.56 -17.05 -10.88
C GLU A 299 18.85 -17.72 -12.08
#